data_AF-A0A7V1RFG2-F1
#
_entry.id   AF-A0A7V1RFG2-F1
#
_cell.length_a   1.000
_cell.length_b   1.000
_cell.length_c   1.000
_cell.angle_alpha   90.00
_cell.angle_beta   90.00
_cell.angle_gamma   90.00
#
_symmetry.space_group_name_H-M   'P 1'
#
loop_
_entity.id
_entity.type
_entity.pdbx_description
1 polymer ?
#
loop_
_entity_poly.entity_id
_entity_poly.type
_entity_poly.pdbx_seq_one_letter_code
_entity_poly.pdbx_strand_id
1 'polypeptide(L)' 'MLDTIAYATNPTAWIIILVIVVLLFGANRIPEMMRGLGSGMKEFKKGLREEDEDDKGGASDDKKPAAQ' A
#
# COMPACT_ATOMS: atom_id res chain seq x y z
N MET A 1 -13.41 32.75 -9.27
CA MET A 1 -13.03 31.82 -10.37
C MET A 1 -11.58 31.36 -10.24
N LEU A 2 -10.61 32.26 -10.00
CA LEU A 2 -9.21 31.86 -9.78
C LEU A 2 -9.00 31.05 -8.49
N ASP A 3 -9.78 31.30 -7.44
CA ASP A 3 -9.67 30.59 -6.15
C ASP A 3 -9.97 29.09 -6.27
N THR A 4 -10.92 28.70 -7.14
CA THR A 4 -11.25 27.30 -7.42
C THR A 4 -10.09 26.55 -8.07
N ILE A 5 -9.36 27.21 -8.97
CA ILE A 5 -8.22 26.62 -9.69
C ILE A 5 -7.01 26.53 -8.76
N ALA A 6 -6.82 27.55 -7.92
CA ALA A 6 -5.78 27.56 -6.88
C ALA A 6 -6.03 26.51 -5.78
N TYR A 7 -7.29 26.20 -5.43
CA TYR A 7 -7.62 25.13 -4.50
C TYR A 7 -7.29 23.74 -5.06
N ALA A 8 -7.44 23.53 -6.38
CA ALA A 8 -7.18 22.25 -7.02
C ALA A 8 -5.69 21.85 -7.09
N THR A 9 -4.78 22.83 -7.19
CA THR A 9 -3.32 22.61 -7.18
C THR A 9 -2.69 22.73 -5.81
N ASN A 10 -3.44 23.16 -4.80
CA ASN A 10 -2.95 23.28 -3.44
C ASN A 10 -2.93 21.89 -2.75
N PRO A 11 -1.76 21.43 -2.27
CA PRO A 11 -1.65 20.17 -1.52
C PRO A 11 -2.60 20.09 -0.31
N THR A 12 -3.01 21.24 0.22
CA THR A 12 -3.98 21.37 1.31
C THR A 12 -5.37 20.83 0.99
N ALA A 13 -5.82 20.86 -0.28
CA ALA A 13 -7.12 20.28 -0.66
C ALA A 13 -7.15 18.76 -0.48
N TRP A 14 -6.05 18.08 -0.81
CA TRP A 14 -5.90 16.64 -0.60
C TRP A 14 -5.91 16.27 0.89
N ILE A 15 -5.34 17.11 1.75
CA ILE A 15 -5.38 16.93 3.20
C ILE A 15 -6.81 17.01 3.73
N ILE A 16 -7.60 18.00 3.27
CA ILE A 16 -9.02 18.14 3.66
C ILE A 16 -9.83 16.91 3.26
N ILE A 17 -9.63 16.40 2.04
CA ILE A 17 -10.30 15.19 1.57
C ILE A 17 -9.92 13.99 2.45
N LEU A 18 -8.64 13.82 2.76
CA LEU A 18 -8.18 12.76 3.68
C LEU A 18 -8.81 12.87 5.06
N VAL A 19 -8.91 14.08 5.62
CA VAL A 19 -9.56 14.31 6.91
C VAL A 19 -11.04 13.93 6.87
N ILE A 20 -11.77 14.31 5.81
CA ILE A 20 -13.19 13.93 5.65
C ILE A 20 -13.33 12.41 5.56
N VAL A 21 -12.51 11.74 4.76
CA VAL A 21 -12.53 10.27 4.63
C VAL A 21 -12.24 9.62 6.00
N VAL A 22 -11.26 10.13 6.75
CA VAL A 22 -10.94 9.65 8.09
C VAL A 22 -12.08 9.88 9.08
N LEU A 23 -12.84 10.98 8.97
CA LEU A 23 -14.00 11.22 9.82
C LEU A 23 -15.18 10.30 9.49
N LEU A 24 -15.42 10.01 8.21
CA LEU A 24 -16.50 9.13 7.76
C LEU A 24 -16.22 7.65 8.09
N PHE A 25 -15.01 7.18 7.83
CA PHE A 25 -14.62 5.78 8.04
C PHE A 25 -14.03 5.53 9.43
N GLY A 26 -13.52 6.56 10.10
CA GLY A 26 -12.77 6.47 11.36
C GLY A 26 -11.28 6.22 11.13
N ALA A 27 -10.44 6.85 11.95
CA ALA A 27 -8.97 6.74 11.87
C ALA A 27 -8.43 5.30 12.00
N ASN A 28 -9.19 4.40 12.63
CA ASN A 28 -8.79 3.01 12.82
C ASN A 28 -9.22 2.07 11.67
N ARG A 29 -10.22 2.42 10.86
CA ARG A 29 -10.71 1.53 9.79
C ARG A 29 -9.79 1.47 8.59
N ILE A 30 -9.24 2.61 8.18
CA ILE A 30 -8.31 2.70 7.06
C ILE A 30 -7.06 1.81 7.25
N PRO A 31 -6.34 1.84 8.39
CA PRO A 31 -5.19 0.96 8.62
C PRO A 31 -5.58 -0.51 8.81
N GLU A 32 -6.75 -0.80 9.40
CA GLU A 32 -7.27 -2.16 9.55
C GLU A 32 -7.56 -2.80 8.18
N MET A 33 -8.23 -2.07 7.29
CA MET A 33 -8.50 -2.48 5.91
C MET A 33 -7.20 -2.65 5.10
N MET A 34 -6.24 -1.72 5.24
CA MET A 34 -4.93 -1.82 4.58
C MET A 34 -4.12 -3.04 5.06
N ARG A 35 -4.17 -3.39 6.35
CA ARG A 35 -3.51 -4.60 6.86
C ARG A 35 -4.09 -5.87 6.25
N GLY A 36 -5.42 -5.96 6.14
CA GLY A 36 -6.08 -7.09 5.49
C GLY A 36 -5.72 -7.20 4.00
N LEU A 37 -5.83 -6.09 3.26
CA LEU A 37 -5.46 -6.03 1.84
C LEU A 37 -3.98 -6.32 1.61
N GLY A 38 -3.09 -5.79 2.46
CA GLY A 38 -1.65 -5.97 2.37
C GLY A 38 -1.22 -7.41 2.62
N SER A 39 -1.80 -8.08 3.63
CA SER A 39 -1.57 -9.50 3.87
C SER A 39 -2.08 -10.35 2.70
N GLY A 40 -3.28 -10.06 2.18
CA GLY A 40 -3.82 -10.77 1.01
C GLY A 40 -2.96 -10.62 -0.23
N MET A 41 -2.49 -9.40 -0.53
CA MET A 41 -1.57 -9.13 -1.65
C MET A 41 -0.22 -9.83 -1.46
N LYS A 42 0.27 -9.93 -0.23
CA LYS A 42 1.53 -10.62 0.10
C LYS A 42 1.42 -12.13 -0.14
N GLU A 43 0.37 -12.77 0.37
CA GLU A 43 0.14 -14.20 0.15
C GLU A 43 -0.15 -14.49 -1.33
N PHE A 44 -0.89 -13.61 -2.02
CA PHE A 44 -1.13 -13.73 -3.47
C PHE A 44 0.18 -13.68 -4.26
N LYS A 45 1.06 -12.70 -3.96
CA LYS A 45 2.38 -12.61 -4.61
C LYS A 45 3.28 -13.80 -4.28
N LYS A 46 3.15 -14.36 -3.08
CA LYS A 46 3.90 -15.54 -2.67
C LYS A 46 3.45 -16.79 -3.44
N GLY A 47 2.14 -17.02 -3.53
CA GLY A 47 1.59 -18.14 -4.30
C GLY A 47 1.96 -18.08 -5.78
N LEU A 48 1.90 -16.89 -6.39
CA LEU A 48 2.35 -16.70 -7.78
C LEU A 48 3.85 -17.00 -7.96
N ARG A 49 4.69 -16.65 -6.99
CA ARG A 49 6.13 -16.94 -7.03
C ARG A 49 6.44 -18.41 -6.83
N GLU A 50 5.73 -19.09 -5.92
CA GLU A 50 5.87 -20.53 -5.73
C GLU A 50 5.47 -21.29 -7.00
N GLU A 51 4.41 -20.86 -7.69
CA GLU A 51 3.97 -21.42 -8.97
C GLU A 51 4.96 -21.15 -10.12
N ASP A 52 5.62 -19.97 -10.14
CA ASP A 52 6.69 -19.65 -11.08
C ASP A 52 8.03 -20.38 -10.75
N GLU A 53 8.32 -20.64 -9.47
CA GLU A 53 9.53 -21.32 -8.99
C GLU A 53 9.44 -22.84 -9.16
N ASP A 54 8.25 -23.43 -9.16
CA ASP A 54 8.03 -24.85 -9.46
C ASP A 54 8.23 -25.19 -10.96
N ASP A 55 8.12 -24.20 -11.87
CA ASP A 55 8.43 -24.37 -13.30
C ASP A 55 9.87 -23.94 -13.67
N LYS A 56 10.57 -23.22 -12.79
CA LYS A 56 12.00 -22.88 -12.94
C LYS A 56 12.77 -22.98 -11.64
N GLY A 57 13.42 -24.13 -11.46
CA GLY A 57 14.39 -24.36 -10.40
C GLY A 57 15.41 -23.23 -10.25
N GLY A 58 15.30 -22.51 -9.13
CA GLY A 58 16.35 -21.76 -8.44
C GLY A 58 16.87 -20.49 -9.10
N ALA A 59 16.55 -19.32 -8.54
CA ALA A 59 17.51 -18.22 -8.33
C ALA A 59 16.94 -17.08 -7.46
N SER A 60 17.43 -17.04 -6.22
CA SER A 60 17.91 -15.88 -5.44
C SER A 60 17.07 -14.62 -5.15
N ASP A 61 17.47 -14.05 -3.99
CA ASP A 61 17.26 -12.71 -3.41
C ASP A 61 16.03 -12.52 -2.50
N ASP A 62 16.16 -12.17 -1.20
CA ASP A 62 17.23 -11.34 -0.62
C ASP A 62 17.19 -11.28 0.94
N LYS A 63 18.39 -11.18 1.55
CA LYS A 63 18.80 -10.51 2.83
C LYS A 63 18.45 -11.05 4.24
N LYS A 64 19.48 -11.60 4.92
CA LYS A 64 20.15 -11.12 6.19
C LYS A 64 20.75 -12.30 7.00
N PRO A 65 21.87 -12.19 7.76
CA PRO A 65 22.81 -11.08 8.00
C PRO A 65 24.28 -11.40 7.62
N ALA A 66 25.09 -10.35 7.58
CA ALA A 66 26.55 -10.44 7.65
C ALA A 66 26.98 -11.24 8.91
N ALA A 67 27.73 -12.31 8.68
CA ALA A 67 28.60 -12.99 9.64
C ALA A 67 29.74 -12.02 10.06
N GLN A 68 30.13 -11.97 11.34
CA GLN A 68 31.25 -12.72 11.95
C GLN A 68 32.57 -12.58 11.19
#